data_AF-A0A7R9N8F1-F1
#
_entry.id   AF-A0A7R9N8F1-F1
#
_cell.length_a   1.000
_cell.length_b   1.000
_cell.length_c   1.000
_cell.angle_alpha   90.00
_cell.angle_beta   90.00
_cell.angle_gamma   90.00
#
_symmetry.space_group_name_H-M   'P 1'
#
loop_
_entity.id
_entity.type
_entity.pdbx_description
1 polymer ?
#
loop_
_entity_poly.entity_id
_entity_poly.type
_entity_poly.pdbx_seq_one_letter_code
_entity_poly.pdbx_strand_id
1 'polypeptide(L)'
;MGEELGTVIGRGFDTWKRNIGISLPFVLDTLFSFLFALFVAFVFALIIGVDFLFSFVERVESVSRSMEAGGELQLVEVLGLMELLKPYIGLLVVAFFIVVAGWIIIRTFFRAGAIGMAKTAIERGSTDLGDMMLYARRYFVNLMLLDALIGLVMLAGIVFILPAFLLSEPFSGGFADFGGNMGLFVLGVLLWSAYMVVVWVLFRVAPYALVVDSLHPLDALKAGFRFFASHKLDVVMLLILTVVISILPGVILGGVPFVGGLLNMLVSVIVIQPLTLVWWVRLYMAKSGRTIYVNDLLLHPEDLKSF
;
A
#
# COMPACT_ATOMS: atom_id res chain seq x y z
N MET A 1 2.87 2.08 32.05
CA MET A 1 4.08 2.45 31.26
C MET A 1 4.01 1.71 29.94
N GLY A 2 4.33 2.36 28.81
CA GLY A 2 4.22 1.73 27.48
C GLY A 2 5.42 0.84 27.16
N GLU A 3 5.22 -0.24 26.39
CA GLU A 3 6.32 -1.14 25.96
C GLU A 3 7.43 -0.35 25.24
N GLU A 4 8.68 -0.73 25.47
CA GLU A 4 9.81 -0.26 24.67
C GLU A 4 9.71 -0.83 23.25
N LEU A 5 10.29 -0.14 22.26
CA LEU A 5 10.21 -0.54 20.85
C LEU A 5 10.77 -1.96 20.63
N GLY A 6 11.85 -2.33 21.35
CA GLY A 6 12.41 -3.69 21.29
C GLY A 6 11.41 -4.76 21.73
N THR A 7 10.66 -4.50 22.80
CA THR A 7 9.59 -5.38 23.30
C THR A 7 8.44 -5.48 22.30
N VAL A 8 8.05 -4.36 21.68
CA VAL A 8 7.02 -4.34 20.62
C VAL A 8 7.43 -5.23 19.44
N ILE A 9 8.71 -5.16 19.03
CA ILE A 9 9.23 -5.96 17.91
C ILE A 9 9.30 -7.45 18.30
N GLY A 10 9.96 -7.78 19.40
CA GLY A 10 10.18 -9.16 19.84
C GLY A 10 8.87 -9.89 20.10
N ARG A 11 8.03 -9.33 20.97
CA ARG A 11 6.74 -9.94 21.29
C ARG A 11 5.76 -9.88 20.11
N GLY A 12 5.86 -8.87 19.23
CA GLY A 12 5.07 -8.83 18.00
C GLY A 12 5.43 -9.95 17.00
N PHE A 13 6.71 -10.31 16.90
CA PHE A 13 7.15 -11.47 16.13
C PHE A 13 6.60 -12.78 16.72
N ASP A 14 6.62 -12.92 18.05
CA ASP A 14 6.02 -14.08 18.72
C ASP A 14 4.51 -14.18 18.50
N THR A 15 3.79 -13.05 18.57
CA THR A 15 2.36 -12.99 18.26
C THR A 15 2.08 -13.46 16.84
N TRP A 16 2.84 -13.00 15.85
CA TRP A 16 2.71 -13.44 14.46
C TRP A 16 3.02 -14.94 14.31
N LYS A 17 4.13 -15.42 14.90
CA LYS A 17 4.56 -16.82 14.80
C LYS A 17 3.53 -17.80 15.36
N ARG A 18 2.82 -17.41 16.43
CA ARG A 18 1.73 -18.21 17.03
C ARG A 18 0.42 -18.11 16.24
N ASN A 19 0.27 -17.08 15.42
CA ASN A 19 -0.94 -16.75 14.69
C ASN A 19 -0.66 -16.56 13.19
N ILE A 20 -0.10 -17.57 12.54
CA ILE A 20 0.22 -17.54 11.10
C ILE A 20 -1.02 -17.23 10.25
N GLY A 21 -2.22 -17.51 10.76
CA GLY A 21 -3.50 -17.12 10.14
C GLY A 21 -3.64 -15.62 9.84
N ILE A 22 -2.90 -14.73 10.53
CA ILE A 22 -2.83 -13.29 10.21
C ILE A 22 -2.27 -13.03 8.80
N SER A 23 -1.56 -13.99 8.20
CA SER A 23 -1.15 -13.91 6.80
C SER A 23 -2.29 -14.10 5.80
N LEU A 24 -3.38 -14.79 6.18
CA LEU A 24 -4.45 -15.14 5.26
C LEU A 24 -5.12 -13.92 4.61
N PRO A 25 -5.46 -12.84 5.33
CA PRO A 25 -5.97 -11.61 4.71
C PRO A 25 -5.11 -11.10 3.54
N PHE A 26 -3.77 -11.18 3.64
CA PHE A 26 -2.86 -10.70 2.60
C PHE A 26 -2.79 -11.65 1.40
N VAL A 27 -2.83 -12.96 1.65
CA VAL A 27 -2.92 -13.97 0.60
C VAL A 27 -4.22 -13.82 -0.17
N LEU A 28 -5.34 -13.64 0.54
CA LEU A 28 -6.64 -13.42 -0.06
C LEU A 28 -6.70 -12.09 -0.81
N ASP A 29 -6.18 -10.99 -0.25
CA ASP A 29 -6.07 -9.70 -0.93
C ASP A 29 -5.36 -9.84 -2.28
N THR A 30 -4.20 -10.49 -2.27
CA THR A 30 -3.40 -10.73 -3.48
C THR A 30 -4.14 -11.60 -4.50
N LEU A 31 -4.73 -12.72 -4.04
CA LEU A 31 -5.46 -13.65 -4.89
C LEU A 31 -6.71 -12.99 -5.51
N PHE A 32 -7.55 -12.35 -4.70
CA PHE A 32 -8.77 -11.69 -5.17
C PHE A 32 -8.46 -10.50 -6.08
N SER A 33 -7.42 -9.71 -5.77
CA SER A 33 -6.98 -8.62 -6.63
C SER A 33 -6.51 -9.13 -8.00
N PHE A 34 -5.74 -10.22 -8.02
CA PHE A 34 -5.30 -10.86 -9.26
C PHE A 34 -6.47 -11.45 -10.07
N LEU A 35 -7.37 -12.21 -9.42
CA LEU A 35 -8.55 -12.78 -10.08
C LEU A 35 -9.48 -11.69 -10.61
N PHE A 36 -9.66 -10.60 -9.88
CA PHE A 36 -10.47 -9.47 -10.32
C PHE A 36 -9.85 -8.79 -11.54
N ALA A 37 -8.53 -8.54 -11.54
CA ALA A 37 -7.84 -7.98 -12.70
C ALA A 37 -7.96 -8.89 -13.94
N LEU A 38 -7.79 -10.21 -13.78
CA LEU A 38 -8.01 -11.18 -14.85
C LEU A 38 -9.45 -11.18 -15.35
N PHE A 39 -10.43 -11.10 -14.46
CA PHE A 39 -11.83 -11.03 -14.83
C PHE A 39 -12.13 -9.79 -15.67
N VAL A 40 -11.64 -8.62 -15.25
CA VAL A 40 -11.82 -7.38 -16.02
C VAL A 40 -11.13 -7.46 -17.38
N ALA A 41 -9.89 -7.97 -17.42
CA ALA A 41 -9.16 -8.16 -18.67
C ALA A 41 -9.89 -9.13 -19.62
N PHE A 42 -10.45 -10.23 -19.08
CA PHE A 42 -11.23 -11.19 -19.86
C PHE A 42 -12.51 -10.57 -20.43
N VAL A 43 -13.28 -9.83 -19.62
CA VAL A 43 -14.48 -9.12 -20.09
C VAL A 43 -14.12 -8.11 -21.19
N PHE A 44 -13.01 -7.38 -21.02
CA PHE A 44 -12.53 -6.43 -22.01
C PHE A 44 -12.10 -7.12 -23.32
N ALA A 45 -11.42 -8.26 -23.22
CA ALA A 45 -11.07 -9.11 -24.35
C ALA A 45 -12.29 -9.56 -25.16
N LEU A 46 -13.39 -9.92 -24.48
CA LEU A 46 -14.64 -10.31 -25.13
C LEU A 46 -15.31 -9.16 -25.88
N ILE A 47 -15.18 -7.92 -25.37
CA ILE A 47 -15.80 -6.73 -25.99
C ILE A 47 -15.03 -6.29 -27.23
N ILE A 48 -13.70 -6.27 -27.16
CA ILE A 48 -12.85 -5.75 -28.24
C ILE A 48 -12.45 -6.83 -29.24
N GLY A 49 -12.46 -8.09 -28.81
CA GLY A 49 -11.99 -9.22 -29.59
C GLY A 49 -10.57 -9.63 -29.20
N VAL A 50 -10.31 -10.94 -29.29
CA VAL A 50 -9.03 -11.54 -28.92
C VAL A 50 -7.91 -11.11 -29.88
N ASP A 51 -8.25 -10.81 -31.13
CA ASP A 51 -7.29 -10.34 -32.15
C ASP A 51 -6.59 -9.04 -31.74
N PHE A 52 -7.30 -8.15 -31.05
CA PHE A 52 -6.72 -6.94 -30.50
C PHE A 52 -5.69 -7.25 -29.43
N LEU A 53 -5.94 -8.23 -28.55
CA LEU A 53 -4.99 -8.61 -27.51
C LEU A 53 -3.71 -9.19 -28.11
N PHE A 54 -3.83 -10.08 -29.09
CA PHE A 54 -2.66 -10.61 -29.80
C PHE A 54 -1.87 -9.49 -30.48
N SER A 55 -2.56 -8.60 -31.19
CA SER A 55 -1.95 -7.43 -31.85
C SER A 55 -1.28 -6.47 -30.85
N PHE A 56 -1.86 -6.29 -29.66
CA PHE A 56 -1.31 -5.46 -28.60
C PHE A 56 -0.07 -6.10 -27.99
N VAL A 57 -0.12 -7.40 -27.65
CA VAL A 57 1.01 -8.15 -27.09
C VAL A 57 2.19 -8.17 -28.06
N GLU A 58 1.93 -8.42 -29.35
CA GLU A 58 2.98 -8.42 -30.38
C GLU A 58 3.67 -7.06 -30.51
N ARG A 59 2.90 -5.96 -30.48
CA ARG A 59 3.46 -4.60 -30.54
C ARG A 59 4.17 -4.18 -29.25
N VAL A 60 3.70 -4.62 -28.08
CA VAL A 60 4.42 -4.40 -26.82
C VAL A 60 5.73 -5.17 -26.81
N GLU A 61 5.72 -6.40 -27.30
CA GLU A 61 6.92 -7.22 -27.41
C GLU A 61 7.93 -6.62 -28.40
N SER A 62 7.49 -6.09 -29.54
CA SER A 62 8.38 -5.41 -30.48
C SER A 62 9.04 -4.18 -29.85
N VAL A 63 8.28 -3.38 -29.10
CA VAL A 63 8.77 -2.21 -28.35
C VAL A 63 9.72 -2.61 -27.21
N SER A 64 9.44 -3.72 -26.53
CA SER A 64 10.32 -4.25 -25.47
C SER A 64 11.67 -4.67 -26.06
N ARG A 65 11.66 -5.39 -27.18
CA ARG A 65 12.88 -5.85 -27.85
C ARG A 65 13.70 -4.70 -28.42
N SER A 66 13.06 -3.66 -28.95
CA SER A 66 13.77 -2.47 -29.46
C SER A 66 14.47 -1.69 -28.33
N MET A 67 13.85 -1.59 -27.15
CA MET A 67 14.48 -1.03 -25.95
C MET A 67 15.65 -1.87 -25.43
N GLU A 68 15.51 -3.20 -25.39
CA GLU A 68 16.58 -4.10 -24.92
C GLU A 68 17.81 -4.10 -25.84
N ALA A 69 17.60 -3.90 -27.15
CA ALA A 69 18.68 -3.84 -28.13
C ALA A 69 19.50 -2.52 -28.08
N GLY A 70 19.16 -1.59 -27.18
CA GLY A 70 19.78 -0.26 -27.12
C GLY A 70 19.50 0.60 -28.34
N GLY A 71 18.49 0.23 -29.14
CA GLY A 71 18.06 0.98 -30.31
C GLY A 71 17.29 2.23 -29.89
N GLU A 72 17.42 3.30 -30.69
CA GLU A 72 16.51 4.44 -30.56
C GLU A 72 15.07 3.95 -30.72
N LEU A 73 14.23 4.25 -29.73
CA LEU A 73 12.81 3.90 -29.73
C LEU A 73 12.19 4.48 -31.00
N GLN A 74 11.94 3.63 -32.01
CA GLN A 74 11.46 4.11 -33.29
C GLN A 74 10.07 4.71 -33.09
N LEU A 75 9.90 5.99 -33.38
CA LEU A 75 8.63 6.73 -33.29
C LEU A 75 7.46 5.97 -33.95
N VAL A 76 7.76 5.19 -35.00
CA VAL A 76 6.82 4.31 -35.70
C VAL A 76 6.20 3.24 -34.80
N GLU A 77 6.96 2.63 -33.89
CA GLU A 77 6.47 1.57 -32.99
C GLU A 77 5.51 2.15 -31.94
N VAL A 78 5.84 3.32 -31.38
CA VAL A 78 5.00 4.05 -30.42
C VAL A 78 3.73 4.57 -31.08
N LEU A 79 3.84 5.13 -32.28
CA LEU A 79 2.69 5.60 -33.06
C LEU A 79 1.75 4.43 -33.40
N GLY A 80 2.30 3.25 -33.73
CA GLY A 80 1.51 2.05 -33.99
C GLY A 80 0.71 1.55 -32.78
N LEU A 81 1.25 1.66 -31.56
CA LEU A 81 0.50 1.38 -30.32
C LEU A 81 -0.60 2.41 -30.10
N MET A 82 -0.32 3.68 -30.35
CA MET A 82 -1.29 4.76 -30.20
C MET A 82 -2.45 4.63 -31.18
N GLU A 83 -2.19 4.27 -32.45
CA GLU A 83 -3.21 3.99 -33.45
C GLU A 83 -4.09 2.80 -33.07
N LEU A 84 -3.48 1.73 -32.52
CA LEU A 84 -4.21 0.55 -32.06
C LEU A 84 -5.13 0.87 -30.87
N LEU A 85 -4.70 1.71 -29.93
CA LEU A 85 -5.47 2.06 -28.73
C LEU A 85 -6.53 3.14 -28.99
N LYS A 86 -6.33 4.02 -29.97
CA LYS A 86 -7.18 5.19 -30.25
C LYS A 86 -8.69 4.87 -30.33
N PRO A 87 -9.15 3.80 -31.00
CA PRO A 87 -10.57 3.47 -31.05
C PRO A 87 -11.16 3.06 -29.69
N TYR A 88 -10.32 2.59 -28.77
CA TYR A 88 -10.72 1.99 -27.51
C TYR A 88 -10.42 2.85 -26.28
N ILE A 89 -9.92 4.08 -26.46
CA ILE A 89 -9.56 4.99 -25.35
C ILE A 89 -10.71 5.14 -24.35
N GLY A 90 -11.94 5.35 -24.81
CA GLY A 90 -13.09 5.49 -23.91
C GLY A 90 -13.32 4.25 -23.05
N LEU A 91 -13.24 3.07 -23.64
CA LEU A 91 -13.41 1.80 -22.93
C LEU A 91 -12.23 1.51 -21.99
N LEU A 92 -11.00 1.83 -22.39
CA LEU A 92 -9.80 1.70 -21.58
C LEU A 92 -9.87 2.57 -20.33
N VAL A 93 -10.35 3.82 -20.47
CA VAL A 93 -10.55 4.72 -19.34
C VAL A 93 -11.57 4.14 -18.36
N VAL A 94 -12.70 3.63 -18.85
CA VAL A 94 -13.72 2.98 -18.01
C VAL A 94 -13.14 1.73 -17.31
N ALA A 95 -12.43 0.88 -18.05
CA ALA A 95 -11.78 -0.32 -17.49
C ALA A 95 -10.76 0.04 -16.41
N PHE A 96 -9.95 1.07 -16.63
CA PHE A 96 -9.01 1.58 -15.64
C PHE A 96 -9.70 1.98 -14.34
N PHE A 97 -10.79 2.76 -14.40
CA PHE A 97 -11.55 3.13 -13.21
C PHE A 97 -12.17 1.93 -12.50
N ILE A 98 -12.68 0.94 -13.25
CA ILE A 98 -13.23 -0.30 -12.68
C ILE A 98 -12.13 -1.08 -11.94
N VAL A 99 -10.95 -1.25 -12.54
CA VAL A 99 -9.81 -1.94 -11.93
C VAL A 99 -9.38 -1.23 -10.65
N VAL A 100 -9.19 0.09 -10.71
CA VAL A 100 -8.78 0.89 -9.56
C VAL A 100 -9.82 0.82 -8.44
N ALA A 101 -11.11 0.97 -8.76
CA ALA A 101 -12.18 0.89 -7.76
C ALA A 101 -12.25 -0.49 -7.09
N GLY A 102 -12.21 -1.57 -7.88
CA GLY A 102 -12.23 -2.93 -7.33
C GLY A 102 -10.99 -3.24 -6.51
N TRP A 103 -9.81 -2.79 -6.94
CA TRP A 103 -8.56 -2.92 -6.16
C TRP A 103 -8.68 -2.24 -4.79
N ILE A 104 -9.20 -1.01 -4.73
CA ILE A 104 -9.41 -0.29 -3.47
C ILE A 104 -10.38 -1.06 -2.57
N ILE A 105 -11.51 -1.53 -3.11
CA ILE A 105 -12.53 -2.27 -2.35
C ILE A 105 -11.94 -3.55 -1.74
N ILE A 106 -11.28 -4.37 -2.57
CA ILE A 106 -10.68 -5.65 -2.14
C ILE A 106 -9.64 -5.39 -1.04
N ARG A 107 -8.71 -4.47 -1.30
CA ARG A 107 -7.61 -4.16 -0.39
C ARG A 107 -8.10 -3.61 0.94
N THR A 108 -9.06 -2.70 0.94
CA THR A 108 -9.60 -2.12 2.18
C THR A 108 -10.32 -3.17 3.01
N PHE A 109 -11.07 -4.09 2.39
CA PHE A 109 -11.76 -5.17 3.09
C PHE A 109 -10.78 -6.09 3.83
N PHE A 110 -9.77 -6.59 3.13
CA PHE A 110 -8.78 -7.49 3.74
C PHE A 110 -7.86 -6.77 4.73
N ARG A 111 -7.52 -5.50 4.48
CA ARG A 111 -6.75 -4.68 5.43
C ARG A 111 -7.49 -4.48 6.74
N ALA A 112 -8.80 -4.19 6.70
CA ALA A 112 -9.62 -4.07 7.91
C ALA A 112 -9.66 -5.40 8.71
N GLY A 113 -9.83 -6.52 8.00
CA GLY A 113 -9.78 -7.85 8.61
C GLY A 113 -8.41 -8.17 9.23
N ALA A 114 -7.32 -7.85 8.54
CA ALA A 114 -5.96 -8.08 9.03
C ALA A 114 -5.63 -7.28 10.30
N ILE A 115 -6.00 -5.99 10.34
CA ILE A 115 -5.83 -5.16 11.53
C ILE A 115 -6.64 -5.73 12.70
N GLY A 116 -7.88 -6.17 12.43
CA GLY A 116 -8.74 -6.83 13.41
C GLY A 116 -8.15 -8.11 14.00
N MET A 117 -7.65 -9.00 13.13
CA MET A 117 -7.00 -10.25 13.56
C MET A 117 -5.75 -9.97 14.40
N ALA A 118 -4.90 -9.03 13.97
CA ALA A 118 -3.72 -8.66 14.74
C ALA A 118 -4.10 -8.08 16.10
N LYS A 119 -5.12 -7.22 16.16
CA LYS A 119 -5.66 -6.70 17.42
C LYS A 119 -6.13 -7.85 18.33
N THR A 120 -6.97 -8.76 17.83
CA THR A 120 -7.46 -9.89 18.65
C THR A 120 -6.33 -10.79 19.13
N ALA A 121 -5.35 -11.09 18.26
CA ALA A 121 -4.16 -11.87 18.64
C ALA A 121 -3.31 -11.18 19.71
N ILE A 122 -3.20 -9.84 19.67
CA ILE A 122 -2.49 -9.06 20.69
C ILE A 122 -3.30 -9.00 22.00
N GLU A 123 -4.63 -8.91 21.95
CA GLU A 123 -5.49 -8.83 23.15
C GLU A 123 -5.70 -10.18 23.83
N ARG A 124 -5.85 -11.27 23.05
CA ARG A 124 -6.29 -12.59 23.54
C ARG A 124 -5.26 -13.70 23.34
N GLY A 125 -4.18 -13.43 22.61
CA GLY A 125 -3.14 -14.42 22.30
C GLY A 125 -3.43 -15.28 21.06
N SER A 126 -4.68 -15.38 20.62
CA SER A 126 -5.09 -16.12 19.42
C SER A 126 -6.10 -15.35 18.55
N THR A 127 -6.21 -15.70 17.28
CA THR A 127 -7.21 -15.16 16.34
C THR A 127 -7.61 -16.18 15.28
N ASP A 128 -8.81 -16.01 14.72
CA ASP A 128 -9.35 -16.88 13.67
C ASP A 128 -9.89 -16.10 12.45
N LEU A 129 -10.44 -16.83 11.48
CA LEU A 129 -11.07 -16.23 10.29
C LEU A 129 -12.43 -15.59 10.57
N GLY A 130 -13.08 -15.97 11.67
CA GLY A 130 -14.28 -15.31 12.15
C GLY A 130 -13.99 -13.86 12.52
N ASP A 131 -12.89 -13.63 13.26
CA ASP A 131 -12.38 -12.31 13.59
C ASP A 131 -12.12 -11.48 12.32
N MET A 132 -11.44 -12.07 11.34
CA MET A 132 -11.17 -11.40 10.06
C MET A 132 -12.46 -10.85 9.44
N MET A 133 -13.47 -11.72 9.28
CA MET A 133 -14.74 -11.39 8.65
C MET A 133 -15.53 -10.37 9.47
N LEU A 134 -15.53 -10.51 10.80
CA LEU A 134 -16.19 -9.59 11.73
C LEU A 134 -15.63 -8.17 11.59
N TYR A 135 -14.30 -8.02 11.68
CA TYR A 135 -13.64 -6.71 11.61
C TYR A 135 -13.69 -6.13 10.20
N ALA A 136 -13.55 -6.95 9.16
CA ALA A 136 -13.70 -6.50 7.78
C ALA A 136 -15.10 -5.90 7.55
N ARG A 137 -16.18 -6.62 7.87
CA ARG A 137 -17.55 -6.10 7.71
C ARG A 137 -17.83 -4.87 8.55
N ARG A 138 -17.32 -4.83 9.79
CA ARG A 138 -17.57 -3.74 10.73
C ARG A 138 -16.86 -2.44 10.34
N TYR A 139 -15.62 -2.53 9.86
CA TYR A 139 -14.77 -1.35 9.64
C TYR A 139 -14.46 -1.05 8.18
N PHE A 140 -14.86 -1.89 7.22
CA PHE A 140 -14.59 -1.70 5.79
C PHE A 140 -14.95 -0.28 5.30
N VAL A 141 -16.19 0.17 5.54
CA VAL A 141 -16.64 1.49 5.08
C VAL A 141 -15.87 2.62 5.75
N ASN A 142 -15.67 2.55 7.07
CA ASN A 142 -14.93 3.57 7.81
C ASN A 142 -13.46 3.62 7.38
N LEU A 143 -12.83 2.47 7.10
CA LEU A 143 -11.47 2.41 6.63
C LEU A 143 -11.34 2.95 5.20
N MET A 144 -12.32 2.67 4.33
CA MET A 144 -12.38 3.23 2.98
C MET A 144 -12.51 4.76 3.00
N LEU A 145 -13.38 5.28 3.86
CA LEU A 145 -13.55 6.72 4.06
C LEU A 145 -12.28 7.35 4.66
N LEU A 146 -11.59 6.68 5.58
CA LEU A 146 -10.31 7.15 6.11
C LEU A 146 -9.24 7.20 5.01
N ASP A 147 -9.09 6.14 4.23
CA ASP A 147 -8.14 6.10 3.11
C ASP A 147 -8.48 7.18 2.06
N ALA A 148 -9.77 7.43 1.79
CA ALA A 148 -10.21 8.52 0.93
C ALA A 148 -9.87 9.91 1.50
N LEU A 149 -10.08 10.13 2.82
CA LEU A 149 -9.71 11.38 3.49
C LEU A 149 -8.20 11.63 3.43
N ILE A 150 -7.39 10.60 3.71
CA ILE A 150 -5.93 10.68 3.58
C ILE A 150 -5.55 10.96 2.11
N GLY A 151 -6.22 10.32 1.16
CA GLY A 151 -6.06 10.57 -0.28
C GLY A 151 -6.36 12.02 -0.68
N LEU A 152 -7.42 12.63 -0.14
CA LEU A 152 -7.73 14.04 -0.36
C LEU A 152 -6.64 14.96 0.22
N VAL A 153 -6.14 14.66 1.42
CA VAL A 153 -5.02 15.41 2.01
C VAL A 153 -3.77 15.27 1.14
N MET A 154 -3.47 14.07 0.65
CA MET A 154 -2.38 13.80 -0.30
C MET A 154 -2.52 14.61 -1.60
N LEU A 155 -3.73 14.70 -2.15
CA LEU A 155 -4.03 15.48 -3.37
C LEU A 155 -3.90 16.99 -3.16
N ALA A 156 -4.16 17.51 -1.94
CA ALA A 156 -4.01 18.94 -1.65
C ALA A 156 -2.61 19.48 -1.94
N GLY A 157 -1.58 18.62 -1.94
CA GLY A 157 -0.22 18.98 -2.31
C GLY A 157 -0.04 19.36 -3.79
N ILE A 158 -1.03 19.13 -4.66
CA ILE A 158 -1.00 19.56 -6.08
C ILE A 158 -0.81 21.07 -6.23
N VAL A 159 -1.12 21.84 -5.18
CA VAL A 159 -0.87 23.29 -5.10
C VAL A 159 0.60 23.64 -5.36
N PHE A 160 1.55 22.76 -5.05
CA PHE A 160 2.98 22.99 -5.34
C PHE A 160 3.30 23.01 -6.83
N ILE A 161 2.46 22.43 -7.68
CA ILE A 161 2.64 22.43 -9.13
C ILE A 161 1.99 23.67 -9.78
N LEU A 162 1.01 24.30 -9.12
CA LEU A 162 0.27 25.45 -9.66
C LEU A 162 1.17 26.60 -10.17
N PRO A 163 2.25 27.01 -9.48
CA PRO A 163 3.10 28.09 -9.99
C PRO A 163 3.69 27.81 -11.37
N ALA A 164 3.99 26.54 -11.67
CA ALA A 164 4.53 26.15 -12.98
C ALA A 164 3.52 26.40 -14.11
N PHE A 165 2.23 26.16 -13.86
CA PHE A 165 1.15 26.39 -14.82
C PHE A 165 0.71 27.85 -14.91
N LEU A 166 0.75 28.58 -13.79
CA LEU A 166 0.33 29.99 -13.76
C LEU A 166 1.36 30.93 -14.40
N LEU A 167 2.64 30.55 -14.36
CA LEU A 167 3.74 31.34 -14.91
C LEU A 167 4.15 30.90 -16.32
N SER A 168 3.65 29.75 -16.80
CA SER A 168 3.86 29.32 -18.19
C SER A 168 3.06 30.20 -19.15
N GLU A 169 3.66 30.55 -20.29
CA GLU A 169 2.94 31.20 -21.38
C GLU A 169 1.73 30.36 -21.83
N PRO A 170 0.69 30.98 -22.44
CA PRO A 170 -0.50 30.27 -22.89
C PRO A 170 -0.12 29.03 -23.70
N PHE A 171 -0.88 27.95 -23.49
CA PHE A 171 -0.69 26.64 -24.12
C PHE A 171 -0.97 26.70 -25.65
N SER A 172 -0.20 27.47 -26.40
CA SER A 172 -0.38 27.68 -27.85
C SER A 172 0.45 26.73 -28.71
N GLY A 173 1.59 26.21 -28.21
CA GLY A 173 2.49 25.33 -28.99
C GLY A 173 2.59 23.87 -28.52
N GLY A 174 1.80 23.44 -27.52
CA GLY A 174 1.88 22.09 -26.95
C GLY A 174 3.04 21.90 -25.96
N PHE A 175 3.38 20.65 -25.63
CA PHE A 175 4.40 20.30 -24.62
C PHE A 175 5.82 20.86 -24.91
N ALA A 176 6.09 21.32 -26.13
CA ALA A 176 7.38 21.89 -26.54
C ALA A 176 7.64 23.30 -25.95
N ASP A 177 6.60 24.13 -25.80
CA ASP A 177 6.69 25.47 -25.18
C ASP A 177 6.80 25.41 -23.65
N PHE A 178 6.57 24.22 -23.06
CA PHE A 178 6.75 23.97 -21.63
C PHE A 178 8.23 24.09 -21.18
N GLY A 179 9.17 24.14 -22.14
CA GLY A 179 10.60 24.23 -21.91
C GLY A 179 11.04 25.44 -21.09
N GLY A 180 10.33 26.57 -21.16
CA GLY A 180 10.68 27.79 -20.42
C GLY A 180 10.53 27.68 -18.89
N ASN A 181 9.59 26.86 -18.41
CA ASN A 181 9.27 26.71 -16.98
C ASN A 181 9.38 25.26 -16.48
N MET A 182 10.05 24.39 -17.24
CA MET A 182 10.27 22.99 -16.87
C MET A 182 10.94 22.87 -15.50
N GLY A 183 11.82 23.81 -15.13
CA GLY A 183 12.44 23.86 -13.80
C GLY A 183 11.43 24.08 -12.66
N LEU A 184 10.45 24.96 -12.84
CA LEU A 184 9.39 25.19 -11.84
C LEU A 184 8.45 23.99 -11.72
N PHE A 185 8.15 23.34 -12.84
CA PHE A 185 7.36 22.11 -12.84
C PHE A 185 8.05 20.97 -12.09
N VAL A 186 9.34 20.74 -12.39
CA VAL A 186 10.15 19.73 -11.70
C VAL A 186 10.24 20.04 -10.20
N LEU A 187 10.49 21.29 -9.83
CA LEU A 187 10.49 21.72 -8.42
C LEU A 187 9.13 21.46 -7.76
N GLY A 188 8.02 21.80 -8.43
CA GLY A 188 6.67 21.56 -7.93
C GLY A 188 6.38 20.08 -7.71
N VAL A 189 6.78 19.21 -8.64
CA VAL A 189 6.65 17.75 -8.51
C VAL A 189 7.50 17.21 -7.35
N LEU A 190 8.72 17.72 -7.18
CA LEU A 190 9.60 17.34 -6.05
C LEU A 190 8.99 17.74 -4.70
N LEU A 191 8.49 18.98 -4.60
CA LEU A 191 7.80 19.47 -3.39
C LEU A 191 6.54 18.67 -3.09
N TRP A 192 5.73 18.36 -4.12
CA TRP A 192 4.56 17.52 -3.95
C TRP A 192 4.93 16.10 -3.49
N SER A 193 5.98 15.52 -4.07
CA SER A 193 6.48 14.19 -3.66
C SER A 193 6.97 14.20 -2.21
N ALA A 194 7.71 15.23 -1.80
CA ALA A 194 8.14 15.39 -0.41
C ALA A 194 6.95 15.54 0.54
N TYR A 195 5.94 16.32 0.15
CA TYR A 195 4.69 16.46 0.89
C TYR A 195 3.95 15.13 1.04
N MET A 196 3.84 14.34 -0.03
CA MET A 196 3.22 13.02 0.00
C MET A 196 3.89 12.09 1.02
N VAL A 197 5.24 12.09 1.05
CA VAL A 197 6.01 11.32 2.02
C VAL A 197 5.70 11.78 3.44
N VAL A 198 5.67 13.09 3.70
CA VAL A 198 5.33 13.64 5.02
C VAL A 198 3.92 13.19 5.46
N VAL A 199 2.91 13.36 4.61
CA VAL A 199 1.52 12.96 4.90
C VAL A 199 1.43 11.45 5.15
N TRP A 200 2.11 10.64 4.35
CA TRP A 200 2.16 9.19 4.50
C TRP A 200 2.73 8.75 5.85
N VAL A 201 3.81 9.41 6.32
CA VAL A 201 4.39 9.13 7.64
C VAL A 201 3.45 9.60 8.75
N LEU A 202 2.91 10.82 8.65
CA LEU A 202 2.02 11.41 9.67
C LEU A 202 0.77 10.56 9.93
N PHE A 203 0.14 10.07 8.87
CA PHE A 203 -1.09 9.28 8.97
C PHE A 203 -0.87 7.77 8.89
N ARG A 204 0.39 7.30 8.95
CA ARG A 204 0.71 5.86 8.92
C ARG A 204 -0.07 5.07 9.96
N VAL A 205 -0.29 5.67 11.15
CA VAL A 205 -0.93 5.01 12.30
C VAL A 205 -2.46 5.10 12.30
N ALA A 206 -3.04 6.04 11.56
CA ALA A 206 -4.49 6.30 11.57
C ALA A 206 -5.38 5.07 11.28
N PRO A 207 -5.02 4.18 10.32
CA PRO A 207 -5.76 2.94 10.07
C PRO A 207 -5.85 2.01 11.28
N TYR A 208 -4.78 1.93 12.07
CA TYR A 208 -4.75 1.09 13.28
C TYR A 208 -5.58 1.72 14.39
N ALA A 209 -5.49 3.05 14.56
CA ALA A 209 -6.34 3.77 15.50
C ALA A 209 -7.83 3.55 15.21
N LEU A 210 -8.23 3.60 13.93
CA LEU A 210 -9.61 3.38 13.51
C LEU A 210 -10.17 2.04 13.97
N VAL A 211 -9.45 0.95 13.71
CA VAL A 211 -9.93 -0.41 13.95
C VAL A 211 -9.76 -0.81 15.42
N VAL A 212 -8.66 -0.42 16.06
CA VAL A 212 -8.39 -0.75 17.48
C VAL A 212 -9.38 -0.03 18.39
N ASP A 213 -9.55 1.28 18.19
CA ASP A 213 -10.40 2.13 19.04
C ASP A 213 -11.83 2.29 18.53
N SER A 214 -12.18 1.61 17.43
CA SER A 214 -13.52 1.66 16.82
C SER A 214 -13.97 3.07 16.43
N LEU A 215 -13.04 3.90 15.97
CA LEU A 215 -13.26 5.32 15.70
C LEU A 215 -13.94 5.57 14.35
N HIS A 216 -14.57 6.73 14.22
CA HIS A 216 -14.98 7.27 12.92
C HIS A 216 -13.76 7.80 12.14
N PRO A 217 -13.85 7.92 10.81
CA PRO A 217 -12.70 8.28 9.96
C PRO A 217 -11.98 9.58 10.36
N LEU A 218 -12.74 10.64 10.67
CA LEU A 218 -12.16 11.93 11.08
C LEU A 218 -11.47 11.85 12.45
N ASP A 219 -12.05 11.09 13.38
CA ASP A 219 -11.47 10.91 14.71
C ASP A 219 -10.24 10.03 14.66
N ALA A 220 -10.23 9.00 13.80
CA ALA A 220 -9.06 8.18 13.54
C ALA A 220 -7.91 8.99 12.92
N LEU A 221 -8.21 9.93 12.02
CA LEU A 221 -7.22 10.82 11.43
C LEU A 221 -6.57 11.71 12.51
N LYS A 222 -7.39 12.31 13.38
CA LYS A 222 -6.92 13.12 14.52
C LYS A 222 -6.13 12.28 15.53
N ALA A 223 -6.59 11.07 15.83
CA ALA A 223 -5.92 10.13 16.72
C ALA A 223 -4.56 9.72 16.16
N GLY A 224 -4.48 9.41 14.86
CA GLY A 224 -3.23 9.11 14.17
C GLY A 224 -2.21 10.27 14.26
N PHE A 225 -2.66 11.50 13.99
CA PHE A 225 -1.80 12.68 14.12
C PHE A 225 -1.32 12.91 15.56
N ARG A 226 -2.21 12.81 16.55
CA ARG A 226 -1.86 12.95 17.97
C ARG A 226 -0.88 11.87 18.40
N PHE A 227 -1.11 10.63 17.98
CA PHE A 227 -0.23 9.51 18.26
C PHE A 227 1.17 9.75 17.69
N PHE A 228 1.27 10.18 16.42
CA PHE A 228 2.54 10.54 15.80
C PHE A 228 3.22 11.67 16.58
N ALA A 229 2.50 12.73 16.93
CA ALA A 229 3.05 13.87 17.66
C ALA A 229 3.64 13.48 19.02
N SER A 230 3.03 12.52 19.72
CA SER A 230 3.49 12.01 21.02
C SER A 230 4.61 10.97 20.90
N HIS A 231 4.69 10.20 19.82
CA HIS A 231 5.59 9.05 19.68
C HIS A 231 6.40 9.07 18.37
N LYS A 232 6.86 10.26 17.95
CA LYS A 232 7.54 10.49 16.65
C LYS A 232 8.69 9.50 16.40
N LEU A 233 9.54 9.32 17.41
CA LEU A 233 10.73 8.47 17.30
C LEU A 233 10.35 7.00 17.10
N ASP A 234 9.43 6.47 17.92
CA ASP A 234 9.00 5.07 17.82
C ASP A 234 8.34 4.78 16.45
N VAL A 235 7.53 5.72 15.95
CA VAL A 235 6.89 5.60 14.63
C VAL A 235 7.95 5.62 13.52
N VAL A 236 8.90 6.55 13.55
CA VAL A 236 9.95 6.65 12.52
C VAL A 236 10.89 5.46 12.57
N MET A 237 11.28 4.97 13.75
CA MET A 237 12.13 3.79 13.88
C MET A 237 11.43 2.53 13.39
N LEU A 238 10.17 2.33 13.76
CA LEU A 238 9.41 1.18 13.24
C LEU A 238 9.24 1.29 11.72
N LEU A 239 9.03 2.49 11.19
CA LEU A 239 8.95 2.73 9.76
C LEU A 239 10.24 2.32 9.04
N ILE A 240 11.40 2.81 9.50
CA ILE A 240 12.71 2.46 8.94
C ILE A 240 12.89 0.93 8.99
N LEU A 241 12.58 0.30 10.11
CA LEU A 241 12.66 -1.16 10.25
C LEU A 241 11.78 -1.87 9.23
N THR A 242 10.52 -1.43 9.04
CA THR A 242 9.60 -2.03 8.07
C THR A 242 10.12 -1.88 6.63
N VAL A 243 10.74 -0.74 6.30
CA VAL A 243 11.34 -0.51 4.98
C VAL A 243 12.55 -1.43 4.77
N VAL A 244 13.48 -1.47 5.73
CA VAL A 244 14.68 -2.32 5.64
C VAL A 244 14.29 -3.78 5.42
N ILE A 245 13.38 -4.31 6.24
CA ILE A 245 12.94 -5.70 6.16
C ILE A 245 12.18 -6.00 4.86
N SER A 246 11.48 -5.01 4.29
CA SER A 246 10.78 -5.18 3.00
C SER A 246 11.70 -5.34 1.79
N ILE A 247 12.92 -4.81 1.86
CA ILE A 247 13.88 -4.83 0.75
C ILE A 247 14.72 -6.14 0.75
N LEU A 248 14.97 -6.71 1.93
CA LEU A 248 15.85 -7.88 2.09
C LEU A 248 15.49 -9.08 1.19
N PRO A 249 14.22 -9.51 1.06
CA PRO A 249 13.89 -10.65 0.21
C PRO A 249 14.22 -10.40 -1.26
N GLY A 250 14.05 -9.16 -1.74
CA GLY A 250 14.40 -8.80 -3.12
C GLY A 250 15.89 -8.85 -3.38
N VAL A 251 16.72 -8.40 -2.43
CA VAL A 251 18.18 -8.46 -2.53
C VAL A 251 18.70 -9.90 -2.51
N ILE A 252 18.13 -10.75 -1.65
CA ILE A 252 18.58 -12.13 -1.47
C ILE A 252 18.07 -13.03 -2.61
N LEU A 253 16.80 -12.90 -2.98
CA LEU A 253 16.13 -13.79 -3.93
C LEU A 253 16.20 -13.29 -5.36
N GLY A 254 16.51 -12.01 -5.60
CA GLY A 254 16.62 -11.42 -6.94
C GLY A 254 17.70 -12.06 -7.82
N GLY A 255 18.71 -12.70 -7.22
CA GLY A 255 19.74 -13.46 -7.92
C GLY A 255 19.33 -14.88 -8.34
N VAL A 256 18.15 -15.37 -7.95
CA VAL A 256 17.70 -16.73 -8.27
C VAL A 256 16.90 -16.73 -9.58
N PRO A 257 17.41 -17.34 -10.66
CA PRO A 257 16.73 -17.37 -11.94
C PRO A 257 15.38 -18.09 -11.86
N PHE A 258 14.39 -17.64 -12.63
CA PHE A 258 13.04 -18.19 -12.79
C PHE A 258 12.13 -18.19 -11.55
N VAL A 259 12.66 -18.51 -10.36
CA VAL A 259 11.88 -18.74 -9.13
C VAL A 259 12.03 -17.60 -8.11
N GLY A 260 13.08 -16.78 -8.21
CA GLY A 260 13.39 -15.71 -7.27
C GLY A 260 12.25 -14.69 -7.11
N GLY A 261 11.62 -14.28 -8.21
CA GLY A 261 10.49 -13.35 -8.19
C GLY A 261 9.26 -13.90 -7.44
N LEU A 262 8.92 -15.17 -7.68
CA LEU A 262 7.80 -15.82 -7.00
C LEU A 262 8.07 -15.99 -5.49
N LEU A 263 9.28 -16.41 -5.12
CA LEU A 263 9.67 -16.53 -3.70
C LEU A 263 9.65 -15.16 -3.01
N ASN A 264 10.14 -14.10 -3.67
CA ASN A 264 10.09 -12.74 -3.14
C ASN A 264 8.65 -12.30 -2.87
N MET A 265 7.73 -12.56 -3.81
CA MET A 265 6.30 -12.30 -3.63
C MET A 265 5.73 -13.07 -2.44
N LEU A 266 6.00 -14.38 -2.34
CA LEU A 266 5.49 -15.21 -1.24
C LEU A 266 6.02 -14.75 0.12
N VAL A 267 7.31 -14.46 0.24
CA VAL A 267 7.91 -13.95 1.49
C VAL A 267 7.29 -12.60 1.85
N SER A 268 7.12 -11.70 0.88
CA SER A 268 6.48 -10.40 1.11
C SER A 268 5.05 -10.54 1.66
N VAL A 269 4.23 -11.39 1.04
CA VAL A 269 2.81 -11.56 1.38
C VAL A 269 2.62 -12.37 2.67
N ILE A 270 3.38 -13.44 2.88
CA ILE A 270 3.16 -14.40 3.99
C ILE A 270 3.91 -13.99 5.25
N VAL A 271 5.05 -13.31 5.12
CA VAL A 271 5.92 -12.98 6.25
C VAL A 271 5.94 -11.48 6.51
N ILE A 272 6.39 -10.69 5.53
CA ILE A 272 6.73 -9.28 5.76
C ILE A 272 5.48 -8.44 6.06
N GLN A 273 4.47 -8.50 5.20
CA GLN A 273 3.24 -7.73 5.36
C GLN A 273 2.49 -8.05 6.66
N PRO A 274 2.22 -9.32 7.03
CA PRO A 274 1.54 -9.63 8.28
C PRO A 274 2.38 -9.29 9.52
N LEU A 275 3.68 -9.56 9.50
CA LEU A 275 4.57 -9.24 10.63
C LEU A 275 4.61 -7.72 10.89
N THR A 276 4.84 -6.93 9.84
CA THR A 276 4.87 -5.47 9.96
C THR A 276 3.53 -4.91 10.43
N LEU A 277 2.41 -5.46 9.96
CA LEU A 277 1.09 -5.08 10.44
C LEU A 277 0.93 -5.37 11.94
N VAL A 278 1.34 -6.55 12.42
CA VAL A 278 1.29 -6.89 13.84
C VAL A 278 2.13 -5.92 14.68
N TRP A 279 3.33 -5.56 14.22
CA TRP A 279 4.15 -4.55 14.92
C TRP A 279 3.46 -3.20 15.00
N TRP A 280 2.83 -2.73 13.92
CA TRP A 280 2.13 -1.45 13.93
C TRP A 280 0.92 -1.46 14.86
N VAL A 281 0.13 -2.53 14.86
CA VAL A 281 -1.02 -2.68 15.77
C VAL A 281 -0.54 -2.73 17.22
N ARG A 282 0.51 -3.50 17.49
CA ARG A 282 1.08 -3.61 18.85
C ARG A 282 1.67 -2.30 19.33
N LEU A 283 2.42 -1.60 18.48
CA LEU A 283 2.96 -0.28 18.81
C LEU A 283 1.84 0.68 19.21
N TYR A 284 0.77 0.72 18.41
CA TYR A 284 -0.39 1.54 18.71
C TYR A 284 -1.00 1.17 20.07
N MET A 285 -1.31 -0.11 20.28
CA MET A 285 -1.94 -0.61 21.51
C MET A 285 -1.07 -0.39 22.76
N ALA A 286 0.23 -0.66 22.67
CA ALA A 286 1.17 -0.53 23.79
C ALA A 286 1.35 0.91 24.25
N LYS A 287 1.38 1.86 23.30
CA LYS A 287 1.56 3.29 23.60
C LYS A 287 0.25 4.02 23.92
N SER A 288 -0.90 3.43 23.57
CA SER A 288 -2.23 3.95 23.93
C SER A 288 -2.82 3.34 25.21
N GLY A 289 -2.09 2.45 25.89
CA GLY A 289 -2.53 1.85 27.16
C GLY A 289 -3.64 0.83 27.00
N ARG A 290 -3.72 0.13 25.86
CA ARG A 290 -4.69 -0.93 25.63
C ARG A 290 -4.23 -2.25 26.25
N THR A 291 -5.19 -3.14 26.47
CA THR A 291 -4.93 -4.49 27.01
C THR A 291 -4.07 -5.28 26.04
N ILE A 292 -2.96 -5.81 26.53
CA ILE A 292 -2.05 -6.66 25.77
C ILE A 292 -1.94 -7.99 26.51
N TYR A 293 -2.17 -9.08 25.79
CA TYR A 293 -1.93 -10.42 26.30
C TYR A 293 -0.43 -10.60 26.56
N VAL A 294 -0.11 -11.03 27.77
CA VAL A 294 1.24 -11.38 28.19
C VAL A 294 1.22 -12.87 28.49
N ASN A 295 2.10 -13.63 27.84
CA ASN A 295 2.22 -15.05 28.16
C ASN A 295 3.12 -15.20 29.37
N ASP A 296 2.55 -15.55 30.51
CA ASP A 296 3.26 -15.67 31.78
C ASP A 296 4.41 -16.68 31.76
N LEU A 297 4.37 -17.67 30.85
CA LEU A 297 5.41 -18.69 30.68
C LEU A 297 6.64 -18.19 29.90
N LEU A 298 6.57 -16.99 29.30
CA LEU A 298 7.67 -16.34 28.59
C LEU A 298 8.15 -15.05 29.28
N LEU A 299 7.62 -14.74 30.47
CA LEU A 299 8.08 -13.60 31.25
C LEU A 299 9.50 -13.85 31.76
N HIS A 300 10.44 -12.97 31.42
CA HIS A 300 11.67 -12.88 32.18
C HIS A 300 11.35 -12.39 33.60
N PRO A 301 12.05 -12.85 34.65
CA PRO A 301 11.75 -12.47 36.05
C PRO A 301 11.75 -10.95 36.31
N GLU A 302 12.38 -10.16 35.45
CA GLU A 302 12.43 -8.71 35.54
C GLU A 302 11.14 -8.03 35.01
N ASP A 303 10.46 -8.64 34.05
CA ASP A 303 9.20 -8.13 33.49
C ASP A 303 8.05 -8.19 34.52
N LEU A 304 8.12 -9.13 35.48
CA LEU A 304 7.17 -9.27 36.59
C LEU A 304 7.21 -8.10 37.59
N LYS A 305 8.28 -7.30 37.61
CA LYS A 305 8.43 -6.17 38.54
C LYS A 305 7.76 -4.87 38.07
N SER A 306 7.26 -4.86 36.83
CA SER A 306 6.70 -3.67 36.17
C SER A 306 5.18 -3.67 36.02
N PHE A 307 4.51 -4.66 36.62
CA PHE A 307 3.06 -4.75 36.77
C PHE A 307 2.60 -4.28 38.14
#